data_AF-A0A1A8G9D2-F1
#
_entry.id   AF-A0A1A8G9D2-F1
#
_cell.length_a   1.000
_cell.length_b   1.000
_cell.length_c   1.000
_cell.angle_alpha   90.00
_cell.angle_beta   90.00
_cell.angle_gamma   90.00
#
_symmetry.space_group_name_H-M   'P 1'
#
loop_
_entity.id
_entity.type
_entity.pdbx_description
1 polymer ?
#
loop_
_entity_poly.entity_id
_entity_poly.type
_entity_poly.pdbx_seq_one_letter_code
_entity_poly.pdbx_strand_id
1 'polypeptide(L)'
;KSNMAASFVRFVRGGLGRSFNIARSSCLLQQQTRAQSSSSESSPTIRPKDPVTHNQLATFGQYVAEIMPKYVQEVQVTCYNELEVMIHPDGVIPVLTFLRDHTNAQFSSMADLTAVDIPTRQNRFEIVYHLLSLRYNSRIRIKTYTDELTPVDSAVPVHMAANWYEREVWDMFGVFFANHPDLRRILTDYGFEGHPFRKDFPLSGYVELRYDEEVKRVVAEPVELSQEFRKFDLNTPWEVFPAFREPREAEPKLEAGDASSEKK
;
A
#
# COMPACT_ATOMS: atom_id res chain seq x y z
N LYS A 1 -37.83 -52.65 15.06
CA LYS A 1 -39.01 -53.32 14.45
C LYS A 1 -40.20 -52.42 14.75
N SER A 2 -40.47 -51.47 13.86
CA SER A 2 -41.45 -51.53 12.74
C SER A 2 -42.85 -51.11 13.23
N ASN A 3 -43.30 -49.91 12.82
CA ASN A 3 -44.34 -49.64 11.80
C ASN A 3 -45.75 -49.96 12.33
N MET A 4 -46.77 -49.11 12.24
CA MET A 4 -47.42 -48.50 11.06
C MET A 4 -48.50 -47.55 11.66
N ALA A 5 -48.64 -46.26 11.36
CA ALA A 5 -48.98 -45.58 10.11
C ALA A 5 -50.41 -45.83 9.60
N ALA A 6 -51.19 -44.74 9.47
CA ALA A 6 -52.05 -44.34 8.32
C ALA A 6 -53.39 -43.73 8.78
N SER A 7 -54.07 -42.80 8.11
CA SER A 7 -53.82 -41.80 7.04
C SER A 7 -55.23 -41.30 6.61
N PHE A 8 -55.29 -40.28 5.73
CA PHE A 8 -56.43 -39.83 4.89
C PHE A 8 -57.52 -38.94 5.53
N VAL A 9 -58.17 -37.94 4.90
CA VAL A 9 -58.05 -37.13 3.64
C VAL A 9 -59.11 -36.01 3.79
N ARG A 10 -58.81 -34.71 3.57
CA ARG A 10 -59.07 -33.82 2.40
C ARG A 10 -60.53 -33.70 1.88
N PHE A 11 -60.84 -32.50 1.38
CA PHE A 11 -61.98 -32.03 0.52
C PHE A 11 -63.27 -31.59 1.25
N VAL A 12 -64.07 -30.56 0.87
CA VAL A 12 -64.00 -29.45 -0.11
C VAL A 12 -65.30 -28.61 0.04
N ARG A 13 -65.35 -27.42 -0.62
CA ARG A 13 -66.54 -26.57 -0.95
C ARG A 13 -67.16 -25.86 0.26
N GLY A 14 -67.51 -24.57 0.21
CA GLY A 14 -67.82 -23.67 -0.89
C GLY A 14 -69.07 -22.88 -0.46
N GLY A 15 -69.18 -21.60 -0.83
CA GLY A 15 -70.44 -20.86 -0.69
C GLY A 15 -70.30 -19.41 -0.25
N LEU A 16 -70.64 -18.52 -1.19
CA LEU A 16 -70.80 -17.08 -1.03
C LEU A 16 -71.87 -16.72 0.03
N GLY A 17 -71.71 -15.58 0.71
CA GLY A 17 -72.88 -14.89 1.25
C GLY A 17 -72.64 -13.85 2.33
N ARG A 18 -72.62 -12.58 1.91
CA ARG A 18 -73.11 -11.38 2.61
C ARG A 18 -72.26 -10.76 3.74
N SER A 19 -71.85 -9.54 3.43
CA SER A 19 -71.34 -8.50 4.30
C SER A 19 -72.27 -8.21 5.49
N PHE A 20 -71.69 -8.12 6.68
CA PHE A 20 -72.18 -7.29 7.77
C PHE A 20 -70.99 -6.57 8.40
N ASN A 21 -70.94 -5.25 8.24
CA ASN A 21 -70.08 -4.37 8.99
C ASN A 21 -70.58 -4.29 10.43
N ILE A 22 -69.76 -4.71 11.40
CA ILE A 22 -69.85 -4.25 12.79
C ILE A 22 -68.45 -3.82 13.20
N ALA A 23 -68.29 -2.51 13.32
CA ALA A 23 -67.12 -1.86 13.87
C ALA A 23 -66.97 -2.18 15.36
N ARG A 24 -65.74 -2.52 15.76
CA ARG A 24 -65.04 -2.10 16.99
C ARG A 24 -63.91 -3.08 17.28
N SER A 25 -62.67 -2.61 17.33
CA SER A 25 -61.88 -2.57 18.56
C SER A 25 -60.40 -2.29 18.30
N SER A 26 -59.86 -1.43 19.16
CA SER A 26 -58.46 -1.32 19.59
C SER A 26 -57.38 -1.10 18.52
N CYS A 27 -57.06 0.18 18.31
CA CYS A 27 -55.72 0.62 17.94
C CYS A 27 -54.74 0.12 19.03
N LEU A 28 -53.97 -0.91 18.71
CA LEU A 28 -52.83 -1.33 19.50
C LEU A 28 -51.75 -0.25 19.36
N LEU A 29 -51.57 0.50 20.45
CA LEU A 29 -50.47 1.43 20.64
C LEU A 29 -49.18 0.62 20.78
N GLN A 30 -48.60 0.19 19.66
CA GLN A 30 -47.27 -0.40 19.65
C GLN A 30 -46.26 0.74 19.69
N GLN A 31 -45.89 1.10 20.91
CA GLN A 31 -44.81 2.05 21.20
C GLN A 31 -43.53 1.50 20.56
N GLN A 32 -43.19 2.02 19.37
CA GLN A 32 -41.90 1.76 18.74
C GLN A 32 -40.84 2.37 19.66
N THR A 33 -40.15 1.52 20.42
CA THR A 33 -38.83 1.84 20.93
C THR A 33 -37.94 2.07 19.72
N ARG A 34 -37.85 3.33 19.28
CA ARG A 34 -36.88 3.79 18.30
C ARG A 34 -35.50 3.53 18.89
N ALA A 35 -34.89 2.41 18.51
CA ALA A 35 -33.46 2.23 18.68
C ALA A 35 -32.79 3.44 18.03
N GLN A 36 -32.14 4.28 18.82
CA GLN A 36 -31.28 5.32 18.30
C GLN A 36 -30.04 4.62 17.73
N SER A 37 -30.14 4.13 16.50
CA SER A 37 -28.95 3.84 15.71
C SER A 37 -28.30 5.18 15.40
N SER A 38 -27.10 5.42 15.90
CA SER A 38 -26.22 6.47 15.42
C SER A 38 -25.79 6.12 13.99
N SER A 39 -26.70 6.25 13.03
CA SER A 39 -26.38 6.11 11.61
C SER A 39 -25.63 7.38 11.22
N SER A 40 -24.31 7.30 11.13
CA SER A 40 -23.52 8.28 10.40
C SER A 40 -24.02 8.28 8.96
N GLU A 41 -24.81 9.29 8.59
CA GLU A 41 -25.33 9.47 7.24
C GLU A 41 -24.17 9.77 6.28
N SER A 42 -23.60 8.73 5.67
CA SER A 42 -22.72 8.89 4.51
C SER A 42 -23.56 8.70 3.24
N SER A 43 -23.43 9.61 2.28
CA SER A 43 -24.09 9.50 0.97
C SER A 43 -23.75 8.16 0.30
N PRO A 44 -24.61 7.63 -0.59
CA PRO A 44 -24.44 6.28 -1.16
C PRO A 44 -23.15 6.09 -1.97
N THR A 45 -22.52 7.18 -2.41
CA THR A 45 -21.27 7.14 -3.18
C THR A 45 -20.02 7.18 -2.30
N ILE A 46 -20.13 7.55 -1.02
CA ILE A 46 -19.00 7.67 -0.12
C ILE A 46 -18.76 6.35 0.59
N ARG A 47 -17.51 5.87 0.56
CA ARG A 47 -17.09 4.70 1.32
C ARG A 47 -17.30 4.96 2.83
N PRO A 48 -17.99 4.09 3.57
CA PRO A 48 -18.13 4.23 5.02
C PRO A 48 -16.76 4.12 5.69
N LYS A 49 -16.53 4.95 6.71
CA LYS A 49 -15.31 4.90 7.51
C LYS A 49 -15.54 3.97 8.70
N ASP A 50 -14.60 3.06 8.94
CA ASP A 50 -14.64 2.17 10.10
C ASP A 50 -13.71 2.73 11.20
N PRO A 51 -14.22 3.50 12.18
CA PRO A 51 -13.38 4.13 13.20
C PRO A 51 -12.79 3.12 14.19
N VAL A 52 -13.43 1.96 14.35
CA VAL A 52 -13.02 0.93 15.32
C VAL A 52 -11.67 0.34 14.94
N THR A 53 -11.53 -0.10 13.68
CA THR A 53 -10.29 -0.66 13.15
C THR A 53 -9.19 0.40 13.09
N HIS A 54 -9.53 1.64 12.71
CA HIS A 54 -8.60 2.76 12.76
C HIS A 54 -7.98 2.94 14.15
N ASN A 55 -8.81 2.97 15.21
CA ASN A 55 -8.35 3.14 16.58
C ASN A 55 -7.52 1.94 17.09
N GLN A 56 -7.90 0.72 16.70
CA GLN A 56 -7.13 -0.49 17.02
C GLN A 56 -5.74 -0.46 16.39
N LEU A 57 -5.65 -0.07 15.11
CA LEU A 57 -4.38 0.06 14.40
C LEU A 57 -3.53 1.20 14.96
N ALA A 58 -4.14 2.33 15.33
CA ALA A 58 -3.42 3.43 15.97
C ALA A 58 -2.84 3.01 17.33
N THR A 59 -3.61 2.29 18.14
CA THR A 59 -3.16 1.77 19.44
C THR A 59 -2.04 0.75 19.26
N PHE A 60 -2.17 -0.15 18.28
CA PHE A 60 -1.12 -1.11 17.95
C PHE A 60 0.15 -0.44 17.40
N GLY A 61 0.00 0.60 16.59
CA GLY A 61 1.11 1.40 16.09
C GLY A 61 1.89 2.09 17.23
N GLN A 62 1.19 2.69 18.19
CA GLN A 62 1.79 3.26 19.40
C GLN A 62 2.52 2.18 20.22
N TYR A 63 1.91 1.01 20.37
CA TYR A 63 2.52 -0.13 21.04
C TYR A 63 3.85 -0.57 20.38
N VAL A 64 3.90 -0.63 19.06
CA VAL A 64 5.15 -0.96 18.33
C VAL A 64 6.21 0.13 18.51
N ALA A 65 5.81 1.41 18.48
CA ALA A 65 6.72 2.54 18.71
C ALA A 65 7.32 2.53 20.13
N GLU A 66 6.54 2.17 21.15
CA GLU A 66 7.00 2.07 22.54
C GLU A 66 8.00 0.92 22.75
N ILE A 67 7.83 -0.20 22.04
CA ILE A 67 8.71 -1.38 22.19
C ILE A 67 10.04 -1.17 21.48
N MET A 68 10.02 -0.58 20.28
CA MET A 68 11.22 -0.38 19.46
C MET A 68 11.45 1.10 19.12
N PRO A 69 11.66 1.97 20.12
CA PRO A 69 11.85 3.41 19.89
C PRO A 69 13.17 3.73 19.19
N LYS A 70 14.12 2.77 19.17
CA LYS A 70 15.42 2.93 18.52
C LYS A 70 15.31 3.04 17.00
N TYR A 71 14.38 2.29 16.40
CA TYR A 71 14.30 2.13 14.94
C TYR A 71 13.07 2.77 14.33
N VAL A 72 11.94 2.81 15.08
CA VAL A 72 10.68 3.41 14.62
C VAL A 72 10.80 4.92 14.69
N GLN A 73 10.61 5.58 13.55
CA GLN A 73 10.66 7.04 13.42
C GLN A 73 9.27 7.64 13.49
N GLU A 74 8.35 7.11 12.66
CA GLU A 74 6.99 7.61 12.54
C GLU A 74 6.02 6.45 12.37
N VAL A 75 4.83 6.62 12.93
CA VAL A 75 3.71 5.70 12.79
C VAL A 75 2.53 6.49 12.26
N GLN A 76 2.03 6.07 11.10
CA GLN A 76 0.88 6.71 10.47
C GLN A 76 -0.21 5.68 10.20
N VAL A 77 -1.46 6.11 10.37
CA VAL A 77 -2.65 5.32 10.00
C VAL A 77 -3.39 6.10 8.94
N THR A 78 -3.58 5.48 7.77
CA THR A 78 -4.32 6.13 6.69
C THR A 78 -5.81 6.13 6.98
N CYS A 79 -6.54 7.04 6.33
CA CYS A 79 -8.00 7.10 6.37
C CYS A 79 -8.71 5.79 5.94
N TYR A 80 -7.97 4.86 5.32
CA TYR A 80 -8.46 3.58 4.81
C TYR A 80 -8.08 2.38 5.70
N ASN A 81 -7.70 2.63 6.95
CA ASN A 81 -7.34 1.60 7.93
C ASN A 81 -6.10 0.80 7.54
N GLU A 82 -5.06 1.49 7.09
CA GLU A 82 -3.78 0.88 6.78
C GLU A 82 -2.72 1.51 7.68
N LEU A 83 -2.04 0.67 8.46
CA LEU A 83 -0.96 1.09 9.34
C LEU A 83 0.35 1.10 8.57
N GLU A 84 1.06 2.22 8.61
CA GLU A 84 2.42 2.33 8.10
C GLU A 84 3.39 2.74 9.21
N VAL A 85 4.55 2.11 9.22
CA VAL A 85 5.63 2.37 10.18
C VAL A 85 6.89 2.69 9.41
N MET A 86 7.44 3.89 9.62
CA MET A 86 8.72 4.29 9.05
C MET A 86 9.85 3.90 9.99
N ILE A 87 10.86 3.25 9.44
CA ILE A 87 11.99 2.72 10.18
C ILE A 87 13.33 3.14 9.56
N HIS A 88 14.36 3.20 10.41
CA HIS A 88 15.73 3.37 9.96
C HIS A 88 16.24 2.12 9.21
N PRO A 89 17.06 2.25 8.14
CA PRO A 89 17.58 1.12 7.38
C PRO A 89 18.36 0.08 8.21
N ASP A 90 19.18 0.51 9.18
CA ASP A 90 19.90 -0.40 10.10
C ASP A 90 18.96 -1.26 10.99
N GLY A 91 17.69 -0.91 11.04
CA GLY A 91 16.67 -1.57 11.85
C GLY A 91 15.86 -2.63 11.13
N VAL A 92 16.13 -2.92 9.85
CA VAL A 92 15.32 -3.85 9.03
C VAL A 92 15.20 -5.22 9.69
N ILE A 93 16.32 -5.89 9.97
CA ILE A 93 16.29 -7.26 10.51
C ILE A 93 15.63 -7.30 11.90
N PRO A 94 16.02 -6.47 12.89
CA PRO A 94 15.40 -6.50 14.22
C PRO A 94 13.89 -6.25 14.18
N VAL A 95 13.44 -5.25 13.41
CA VAL A 95 12.03 -4.90 13.33
C VAL A 95 11.22 -6.00 12.65
N LEU A 96 11.68 -6.53 11.51
CA LEU A 96 10.99 -7.61 10.81
C LEU A 96 10.95 -8.89 11.67
N THR A 97 12.03 -9.21 12.38
CA THR A 97 12.06 -10.37 13.29
C THR A 97 11.07 -10.21 14.44
N PHE A 98 11.02 -9.03 15.06
CA PHE A 98 10.03 -8.71 16.08
C PHE A 98 8.60 -8.86 15.56
N LEU A 99 8.32 -8.30 14.39
CA LEU A 99 6.98 -8.37 13.78
C LEU A 99 6.59 -9.78 13.34
N ARG A 100 7.53 -10.68 13.11
CA ARG A 100 7.23 -12.09 12.83
C ARG A 100 6.94 -12.88 14.11
N ASP A 101 7.76 -12.67 15.15
CA ASP A 101 7.85 -13.58 16.30
C ASP A 101 7.03 -13.11 17.52
N HIS A 102 6.69 -11.82 17.62
CA HIS A 102 6.03 -11.28 18.80
C HIS A 102 4.57 -11.76 18.92
N THR A 103 4.13 -12.11 20.13
CA THR A 103 2.79 -12.71 20.34
C THR A 103 1.63 -11.85 19.82
N ASN A 104 1.70 -10.54 20.01
CA ASN A 104 0.68 -9.60 19.52
C ASN A 104 0.91 -9.14 18.07
N ALA A 105 2.08 -9.44 17.49
CA ALA A 105 2.47 -9.07 16.14
C ALA A 105 2.97 -10.34 15.46
N GLN A 106 2.04 -11.16 14.96
CA GLN A 106 2.36 -12.43 14.31
C GLN A 106 2.29 -12.25 12.80
N PHE A 107 3.12 -11.36 12.24
CA PHE A 107 3.19 -11.10 10.81
C PHE A 107 4.02 -12.20 10.12
N SER A 108 3.42 -13.37 10.00
CA SER A 108 4.10 -14.56 9.45
C SER A 108 4.33 -14.48 7.94
N SER A 109 3.44 -13.80 7.21
CA SER A 109 3.48 -13.74 5.75
C SER A 109 3.99 -12.38 5.29
N MET A 110 5.08 -12.38 4.53
CA MET A 110 5.45 -11.23 3.69
C MET A 110 4.59 -11.30 2.44
N ALA A 111 3.79 -10.25 2.21
CA ALA A 111 2.97 -10.15 1.02
C ALA A 111 3.81 -9.69 -0.16
N ASP A 112 4.52 -8.57 0.00
CA ASP A 112 5.34 -7.97 -1.05
C ASP A 112 6.52 -7.21 -0.45
N LEU A 113 7.58 -7.08 -1.23
CA LEU A 113 8.69 -6.16 -1.01
C LEU A 113 8.86 -5.34 -2.27
N THR A 114 8.66 -4.03 -2.16
CA THR A 114 8.70 -3.09 -3.30
C THR A 114 9.67 -1.96 -3.01
N ALA A 115 10.12 -1.28 -4.05
CA ALA A 115 10.90 -0.06 -3.92
C ALA A 115 10.27 1.06 -4.76
N VAL A 116 10.40 2.28 -4.27
CA VAL A 116 9.91 3.50 -4.92
C VAL A 116 11.08 4.47 -5.01
N ASP A 117 11.42 4.88 -6.23
CA ASP A 117 12.44 5.90 -6.46
C ASP A 117 11.82 7.31 -6.41
N ILE A 118 12.40 8.20 -5.62
CA ILE A 118 12.00 9.59 -5.45
C ILE A 118 13.26 10.46 -5.58
N PRO A 119 13.59 10.96 -6.79
CA PRO A 119 14.85 11.62 -7.06
C PRO A 119 15.01 12.98 -6.36
N THR A 120 13.95 13.54 -5.78
CA THR A 120 13.99 14.81 -5.05
C THR A 120 14.58 14.67 -3.64
N ARG A 121 14.66 13.44 -3.09
CA ARG A 121 15.19 13.16 -1.76
C ARG A 121 16.67 12.80 -1.85
N GLN A 122 17.44 13.10 -0.80
CA GLN A 122 18.83 12.62 -0.66
C GLN A 122 18.86 11.09 -0.69
N ASN A 123 17.99 10.49 0.14
CA ASN A 123 17.77 9.06 0.18
C ASN A 123 16.69 8.73 -0.83
N ARG A 124 17.12 8.53 -2.09
CA ARG A 124 16.22 8.45 -3.25
C ARG A 124 15.29 7.24 -3.21
N PHE A 125 15.71 6.12 -2.63
CA PHE A 125 14.94 4.90 -2.65
C PHE A 125 14.14 4.72 -1.35
N GLU A 126 12.84 4.48 -1.48
CA GLU A 126 11.96 4.08 -0.38
C GLU A 126 11.59 2.61 -0.59
N ILE A 127 12.08 1.73 0.29
CA ILE A 127 11.78 0.30 0.27
C ILE A 127 10.59 0.04 1.19
N VAL A 128 9.58 -0.66 0.68
CA VAL A 128 8.33 -0.92 1.38
C VAL A 128 8.10 -2.42 1.53
N TYR A 129 8.01 -2.88 2.77
CA TYR A 129 7.63 -4.23 3.14
C TYR A 129 6.15 -4.27 3.47
N HIS A 130 5.38 -5.08 2.73
CA HIS A 130 4.00 -5.37 3.05
C HIS A 130 3.93 -6.69 3.82
N LEU A 131 3.43 -6.65 5.05
CA LEU A 131 3.27 -7.85 5.87
C LEU A 131 1.81 -8.10 6.23
N LEU A 132 1.48 -9.38 6.38
CA LEU A 132 0.17 -9.87 6.77
C LEU A 132 0.28 -10.78 8.00
N SER A 133 -0.48 -10.46 9.03
CA SER A 133 -0.70 -11.35 10.16
C SER A 133 -1.95 -12.19 9.91
N LEU A 134 -1.76 -13.49 9.78
CA LEU A 134 -2.86 -14.44 9.57
C LEU A 134 -3.72 -14.63 10.82
N ARG A 135 -3.10 -14.56 12.02
CA ARG A 135 -3.79 -14.73 13.31
C ARG A 135 -4.79 -13.62 13.57
N TYR A 136 -4.37 -12.39 13.29
CA TYR A 136 -5.15 -11.17 13.56
C TYR A 136 -5.82 -10.61 12.30
N ASN A 137 -5.65 -11.27 11.14
CA ASN A 137 -6.08 -10.79 9.83
C ASN A 137 -5.78 -9.30 9.60
N SER A 138 -4.58 -8.87 10.00
CA SER A 138 -4.17 -7.47 10.01
C SER A 138 -2.99 -7.28 9.07
N ARG A 139 -2.97 -6.13 8.37
CA ARG A 139 -1.90 -5.76 7.42
C ARG A 139 -1.12 -4.57 7.94
N ILE A 140 0.17 -4.57 7.68
CA ILE A 140 1.06 -3.46 8.02
C ILE A 140 2.00 -3.18 6.86
N ARG A 141 2.35 -1.92 6.67
CA ARG A 141 3.40 -1.47 5.76
C ARG A 141 4.58 -0.95 6.56
N ILE A 142 5.76 -1.44 6.25
CA ILE A 142 7.00 -0.96 6.86
C ILE A 142 7.80 -0.29 5.77
N LYS A 143 8.25 0.93 6.03
CA LYS A 143 8.98 1.74 5.05
C LYS A 143 10.37 2.04 5.58
N THR A 144 11.37 1.80 4.74
CA THR A 144 12.75 2.24 4.93
C THR A 144 13.17 3.12 3.78
N TYR A 145 14.22 3.90 3.99
CA TYR A 145 14.88 4.64 2.92
C TYR A 145 16.31 4.15 2.75
N THR A 146 16.86 4.34 1.55
CA THR A 146 18.28 4.08 1.25
C THR A 146 18.77 4.98 0.12
N ASP A 147 20.09 5.13 0.07
CA ASP A 147 20.81 5.77 -1.01
C ASP A 147 21.22 4.72 -2.06
N GLU A 148 21.96 5.16 -3.07
CA GLU A 148 22.48 4.27 -4.12
C GLU A 148 23.62 3.37 -3.66
N LEU A 149 24.41 3.83 -2.70
CA LEU A 149 25.64 3.16 -2.27
C LEU A 149 25.50 2.49 -0.91
N THR A 150 24.53 2.91 -0.10
CA THR A 150 24.33 2.37 1.23
C THR A 150 23.70 0.99 1.13
N PRO A 151 24.36 -0.07 1.63
CA PRO A 151 23.80 -1.40 1.60
C PRO A 151 22.67 -1.52 2.63
N VAL A 152 21.57 -2.17 2.25
CA VAL A 152 20.47 -2.52 3.17
C VAL A 152 20.60 -3.98 3.56
N ASP A 153 20.34 -4.32 4.81
CA ASP A 153 20.38 -5.71 5.24
C ASP A 153 19.28 -6.57 4.59
N SER A 154 19.65 -7.74 4.07
CA SER A 154 18.72 -8.71 3.50
C SER A 154 17.73 -9.24 4.56
N ALA A 155 16.45 -9.28 4.20
CA ALA A 155 15.35 -9.82 4.98
C ALA A 155 15.13 -11.33 4.74
N VAL A 156 15.89 -11.98 3.83
CA VAL A 156 15.85 -13.43 3.57
C VAL A 156 15.89 -14.31 4.83
N PRO A 157 16.76 -14.08 5.84
CA PRO A 157 16.76 -14.92 7.06
C PRO A 157 15.47 -14.78 7.90
N VAL A 158 14.74 -13.67 7.75
CA VAL A 158 13.46 -13.45 8.44
C VAL A 158 12.29 -14.01 7.62
N HIS A 159 12.23 -13.65 6.34
CA HIS A 159 11.22 -14.09 5.39
C HIS A 159 11.90 -14.61 4.13
N MET A 160 11.85 -15.93 3.92
CA MET A 160 12.41 -16.55 2.72
C MET A 160 11.77 -16.05 1.41
N ALA A 161 10.55 -15.50 1.48
CA ALA A 161 9.88 -14.88 0.35
C ALA A 161 10.66 -13.69 -0.22
N ALA A 162 11.45 -12.98 0.60
CA ALA A 162 12.23 -11.82 0.19
C ALA A 162 13.33 -12.17 -0.84
N ASN A 163 13.68 -13.45 -1.03
CA ASN A 163 14.77 -13.85 -1.91
C ASN A 163 14.62 -13.28 -3.34
N TRP A 164 13.45 -13.47 -3.96
CA TRP A 164 13.23 -12.96 -5.31
C TRP A 164 12.96 -11.46 -5.35
N TYR A 165 12.24 -10.92 -4.37
CA TYR A 165 11.96 -9.48 -4.31
C TYR A 165 13.24 -8.64 -4.14
N GLU A 166 14.18 -9.07 -3.30
CA GLU A 166 15.46 -8.37 -3.15
C GLU A 166 16.27 -8.37 -4.45
N ARG A 167 16.21 -9.47 -5.21
CA ARG A 167 16.84 -9.56 -6.53
C ARG A 167 16.15 -8.69 -7.57
N GLU A 168 14.83 -8.62 -7.54
CA GLU A 168 14.06 -7.72 -8.41
C GLU A 168 14.39 -6.27 -8.10
N VAL A 169 14.41 -5.88 -6.82
CA VAL A 169 14.75 -4.51 -6.40
C VAL A 169 16.21 -4.17 -6.77
N TRP A 170 17.14 -5.12 -6.63
CA TRP A 170 18.51 -4.96 -7.11
C TRP A 170 18.58 -4.76 -8.63
N ASP A 171 17.86 -5.58 -9.40
CA ASP A 171 17.88 -5.50 -10.86
C ASP A 171 17.21 -4.22 -11.39
N MET A 172 16.08 -3.82 -10.80
CA MET A 172 15.27 -2.70 -11.25
C MET A 172 15.72 -1.33 -10.75
N PHE A 173 16.26 -1.25 -9.53
CA PHE A 173 16.66 0.01 -8.88
C PHE A 173 18.16 0.09 -8.56
N GLY A 174 18.86 -1.04 -8.44
CA GLY A 174 20.28 -1.07 -8.06
C GLY A 174 20.52 -0.91 -6.57
N VAL A 175 19.52 -1.18 -5.73
CA VAL A 175 19.68 -1.16 -4.26
C VAL A 175 20.39 -2.43 -3.79
N PHE A 176 21.57 -2.28 -3.20
CA PHE A 176 22.37 -3.41 -2.77
C PHE A 176 21.87 -3.99 -1.44
N PHE A 177 21.62 -5.31 -1.42
CA PHE A 177 21.26 -6.03 -0.19
C PHE A 177 22.46 -6.79 0.38
N ALA A 178 22.88 -6.44 1.60
CA ALA A 178 23.94 -7.14 2.33
C ALA A 178 23.46 -8.51 2.82
N ASN A 179 24.36 -9.50 2.82
CA ASN A 179 24.13 -10.86 3.30
C ASN A 179 23.07 -11.68 2.53
N HIS A 180 22.70 -11.26 1.32
CA HIS A 180 21.82 -12.01 0.45
C HIS A 180 22.53 -13.25 -0.15
N PRO A 181 21.89 -14.43 -0.26
CA PRO A 181 22.54 -15.66 -0.71
C PRO A 181 22.99 -15.69 -2.18
N ASP A 182 22.21 -15.10 -3.11
CA ASP A 182 22.53 -15.07 -4.55
C ASP A 182 21.96 -13.80 -5.22
N LEU A 183 22.71 -12.70 -5.14
CA LEU A 183 22.26 -11.42 -5.70
C LEU A 183 22.65 -11.32 -7.18
N ARG A 184 21.75 -11.79 -8.05
CA ARG A 184 21.88 -11.70 -9.52
C ARG A 184 20.59 -11.20 -10.14
N ARG A 185 20.71 -10.65 -11.36
CA ARG A 185 19.58 -10.18 -12.18
C ARG A 185 18.52 -11.27 -12.37
N ILE A 186 17.26 -10.88 -12.56
CA ILE A 186 16.14 -11.81 -12.71
C ILE A 186 15.16 -11.41 -13.82
N LEU A 187 14.93 -10.11 -14.04
CA LEU A 187 14.02 -9.61 -15.06
C LEU A 187 14.76 -9.10 -16.29
N THR A 188 15.91 -8.42 -16.11
CA THR A 188 16.67 -7.87 -17.23
C THR A 188 17.47 -8.93 -17.98
N ASP A 189 17.78 -8.63 -19.23
CA ASP A 189 18.62 -9.50 -20.07
C ASP A 189 20.07 -9.58 -19.53
N TYR A 190 20.80 -10.62 -19.93
CA TYR A 190 22.12 -10.96 -19.39
C TYR A 190 23.15 -9.83 -19.53
N GLY A 191 23.16 -9.13 -20.67
CA GLY A 191 24.07 -8.03 -20.97
C GLY A 191 23.45 -6.64 -20.75
N PHE A 192 22.31 -6.55 -20.08
CA PHE A 192 21.62 -5.30 -19.89
C PHE A 192 22.37 -4.40 -18.90
N GLU A 193 22.66 -3.17 -19.29
CA GLU A 193 23.31 -2.18 -18.44
C GLU A 193 22.29 -1.11 -18.00
N GLY A 194 22.27 -0.80 -16.71
CA GLY A 194 21.30 0.11 -16.11
C GLY A 194 20.16 -0.59 -15.35
N HIS A 195 19.30 0.27 -14.79
CA HIS A 195 18.23 -0.08 -13.85
C HIS A 195 16.92 0.57 -14.31
N PRO A 196 15.99 -0.20 -14.94
CA PRO A 196 14.87 0.36 -15.68
C PRO A 196 13.86 1.19 -14.87
N PHE A 197 13.67 0.89 -13.58
CA PHE A 197 12.66 1.57 -12.76
C PHE A 197 13.22 2.76 -11.98
N ARG A 198 14.49 3.11 -12.18
CA ARG A 198 14.96 4.44 -11.80
C ARG A 198 14.25 5.48 -12.67
N LYS A 199 13.77 6.56 -12.05
CA LYS A 199 12.97 7.60 -12.74
C LYS A 199 13.76 8.45 -13.73
N ASP A 200 15.07 8.26 -13.80
CA ASP A 200 16.00 8.85 -14.75
C ASP A 200 16.15 8.02 -16.05
N PHE A 201 15.73 6.75 -16.05
CA PHE A 201 15.88 5.85 -17.18
C PHE A 201 14.82 6.10 -18.27
N PRO A 202 15.19 6.16 -19.57
CA PRO A 202 14.22 6.35 -20.64
C PRO A 202 13.33 5.11 -20.80
N LEU A 203 12.04 5.31 -21.05
CA LEU A 203 11.07 4.21 -21.18
C LEU A 203 11.44 3.18 -22.27
N SER A 204 12.03 3.65 -23.37
CA SER A 204 12.50 2.78 -24.47
C SER A 204 13.77 2.00 -24.14
N GLY A 205 14.51 2.43 -23.11
CA GLY A 205 15.91 2.05 -22.92
C GLY A 205 16.83 2.68 -23.96
N TYR A 206 18.11 2.29 -23.88
CA TYR A 206 19.17 2.77 -24.77
C TYR A 206 19.48 1.82 -25.92
N VAL A 207 19.07 0.54 -25.79
CA VAL A 207 19.47 -0.54 -26.69
C VAL A 207 18.24 -1.28 -27.20
N GLU A 208 18.22 -1.57 -28.50
CA GLU A 208 17.28 -2.47 -29.15
C GLU A 208 18.00 -3.70 -29.71
N LEU A 209 17.27 -4.82 -29.82
CA LEU A 209 17.80 -6.08 -30.31
C LEU A 209 17.26 -6.33 -31.72
N ARG A 210 18.16 -6.52 -32.69
CA ARG A 210 17.80 -6.97 -34.05
C ARG A 210 18.65 -8.16 -34.47
N TYR A 211 18.10 -9.02 -35.33
CA TYR A 211 18.89 -10.06 -35.98
C TYR A 211 19.70 -9.45 -37.13
N ASP A 212 20.98 -9.78 -37.18
CA ASP A 212 21.87 -9.38 -38.26
C ASP A 212 22.32 -10.61 -39.07
N GLU A 213 22.04 -10.59 -40.37
CA GLU A 213 22.33 -11.69 -41.28
C GLU A 213 23.83 -11.88 -41.53
N GLU A 214 24.63 -10.81 -41.51
CA GLU A 214 26.07 -10.87 -41.80
C GLU A 214 26.81 -11.67 -40.73
N VAL A 215 26.48 -11.40 -39.46
CA VAL A 215 27.05 -12.09 -38.29
C VAL A 215 26.23 -13.31 -37.84
N LYS A 216 25.05 -13.53 -38.44
CA LYS A 216 24.11 -14.62 -38.12
C LYS A 216 23.76 -14.74 -36.63
N ARG A 217 23.60 -13.61 -35.95
CA ARG A 217 23.26 -13.54 -34.52
C ARG A 217 22.43 -12.30 -34.22
N VAL A 218 21.76 -12.31 -33.06
CA VAL A 218 21.09 -11.11 -32.53
C VAL A 218 22.16 -10.16 -32.01
N VAL A 219 22.07 -8.89 -32.42
CA VAL A 219 22.96 -7.81 -32.03
C VAL A 219 22.15 -6.75 -31.29
N ALA A 220 22.79 -6.17 -30.28
CA ALA A 220 22.31 -5.02 -29.51
C ALA A 220 22.80 -3.73 -30.18
N GLU A 221 21.88 -2.87 -30.58
CA GLU A 221 22.17 -1.58 -31.22
C GLU A 221 21.50 -0.43 -30.48
N PRO A 222 21.99 0.82 -30.62
CA PRO A 222 21.28 1.98 -30.09
C PRO A 222 19.85 2.08 -30.62
N VAL A 223 18.91 2.44 -29.75
CA VAL A 223 17.49 2.57 -30.11
C VAL A 223 17.28 3.64 -31.19
N GLU A 224 16.61 3.25 -32.28
CA GLU A 224 16.15 4.17 -33.33
C GLU A 224 14.63 4.02 -33.53
N LEU A 225 13.85 4.78 -32.74
CA LEU A 225 12.40 4.76 -32.85
C LEU A 225 11.91 5.49 -34.11
N SER A 226 11.19 4.78 -34.98
CA SER A 226 10.53 5.38 -36.15
C SER A 226 9.53 6.48 -35.79
N GLN A 227 8.85 6.33 -34.64
CA GLN A 227 8.00 7.35 -34.04
C GLN A 227 8.34 7.44 -32.55
N GLU A 228 8.71 8.64 -32.11
CA GLU A 228 8.94 8.90 -30.69
C GLU A 228 7.66 8.76 -29.85
N PHE A 229 7.84 8.44 -28.57
CA PHE A 229 6.73 8.44 -27.62
C PHE A 229 6.21 9.86 -27.43
N ARG A 230 4.98 10.11 -27.90
CA ARG A 230 4.30 11.40 -27.75
C ARG A 230 3.79 11.55 -26.32
N LYS A 231 4.61 12.18 -25.47
CA LYS A 231 4.23 12.51 -24.10
C LYS A 231 3.18 13.63 -24.09
N PHE A 232 2.06 13.39 -23.43
CA PHE A 232 1.04 14.41 -23.18
C PHE A 232 1.15 14.92 -21.74
N ASP A 233 1.22 16.24 -21.58
CA ASP A 233 1.15 16.88 -20.28
C ASP A 233 -0.31 17.10 -19.90
N LEU A 234 -0.88 16.11 -19.22
CA LEU A 234 -2.30 16.10 -18.81
C LEU A 234 -2.55 16.84 -17.48
N ASN A 235 -1.51 17.40 -16.87
CA ASN A 235 -1.62 18.06 -15.57
C ASN A 235 -2.42 19.36 -15.68
N THR A 236 -3.46 19.49 -14.85
CA THR A 236 -4.29 20.69 -14.81
C THR A 236 -3.64 21.78 -13.95
N PRO A 237 -3.65 23.07 -14.38
CA PRO A 237 -3.10 24.16 -13.58
C PRO A 237 -3.87 24.44 -12.27
N TRP A 238 -5.14 24.07 -12.23
CA TRP A 238 -6.01 24.31 -11.08
C TRP A 238 -5.89 23.19 -10.06
N GLU A 239 -5.79 23.57 -8.79
CA GLU A 239 -5.73 22.63 -7.68
C GLU A 239 -7.10 22.02 -7.39
N VAL A 240 -7.16 20.69 -7.37
CA VAL A 240 -8.39 19.92 -7.14
C VAL A 240 -8.58 19.53 -5.68
N PHE A 241 -7.49 19.41 -4.91
CA PHE A 241 -7.51 18.85 -3.55
C PHE A 241 -6.94 19.81 -2.48
N PRO A 242 -7.74 20.77 -1.98
CA PRO A 242 -7.29 21.74 -0.96
C PRO A 242 -6.78 21.12 0.34
N ALA A 243 -7.24 19.92 0.69
CA ALA A 243 -6.85 19.23 1.93
C ALA A 243 -5.39 18.74 1.94
N PHE A 244 -4.77 18.59 0.75
CA PHE A 244 -3.39 18.11 0.59
C PHE A 244 -2.45 19.21 0.10
N ARG A 245 -2.87 20.48 0.22
CA ARG A 245 -2.04 21.61 -0.18
C ARG A 245 -0.80 21.68 0.70
N GLU A 246 0.37 21.60 0.09
CA GLU A 246 1.62 21.89 0.80
C GLU A 246 1.62 23.36 1.25
N PRO A 247 2.03 23.64 2.50
CA PRO A 247 2.15 25.01 2.96
C PRO A 247 3.16 25.74 2.05
N ARG A 248 2.84 26.95 1.61
CA ARG A 248 3.81 27.76 0.86
C ARG A 248 5.05 27.93 1.73
N GLU A 249 6.18 27.49 1.20
CA GLU A 249 7.48 27.77 1.80
C GLU A 249 7.58 29.28 2.00
N ALA A 250 7.99 29.71 3.20
CA ALA A 250 8.27 31.12 3.45
C ALA A 250 9.32 31.56 2.42
N GLU A 251 9.06 32.67 1.73
CA GLU A 251 10.02 33.25 0.79
C GLU A 251 11.42 33.20 1.41
N PRO A 252 12.46 32.75 0.67
CA PRO A 252 13.81 32.74 1.20
C PRO A 252 14.08 34.13 1.75
N LYS A 253 14.39 34.23 3.05
CA LYS A 253 14.74 35.49 3.68
C LYS A 253 15.87 36.09 2.84
N LEU A 254 15.55 37.13 2.09
CA LEU A 254 16.54 37.93 1.37
C LEU A 254 17.59 38.30 2.41
N GLU A 255 18.81 37.77 2.28
CA GLU A 255 19.91 38.26 3.09
C GLU A 255 19.99 39.77 2.84
N ALA A 256 19.81 40.55 3.89
CA ALA A 256 19.89 42.00 3.82
C ALA A 256 21.25 42.32 3.20
N GLY A 257 21.22 42.90 2.00
CA GLY A 257 22.43 43.16 1.22
C GLY A 257 23.50 43.82 2.07
N ASP A 258 24.74 43.40 1.84
CA ASP A 258 25.94 44.08 2.31
C ASP A 258 25.73 45.59 2.20
N ALA A 259 25.62 46.26 3.34
CA ALA A 259 25.63 47.70 3.40
C ALA A 259 26.95 48.14 2.76
N SER A 260 26.87 48.70 1.55
CA SER A 260 28.00 49.33 0.90
C SER A 260 28.62 50.30 1.89
N SER A 261 29.84 49.99 2.34
CA SER A 261 30.61 50.86 3.22
C SER A 261 30.69 52.25 2.58
N GLU A 262 30.04 53.24 3.20
CA GLU A 262 30.26 54.65 2.88
C GLU A 262 31.76 54.94 3.00
N LYS A 263 32.41 55.13 1.85
CA LYS A 263 33.72 55.75 1.79
C LYS A 263 33.52 57.26 1.70
N LYS A 264 34.22 57.95 2.61
CA LYS A 264 34.57 59.38 2.60
C LYS A 264 34.79 59.96 1.20
#